data_AF-B2M0T2-F1
#
_entry.id   AF-B2M0T2-F1
#
_cell.length_a   1.000
_cell.length_b   1.000
_cell.length_c   1.000
_cell.angle_alpha   90.00
_cell.angle_beta   90.00
_cell.angle_gamma   90.00
#
_symmetry.space_group_name_H-M   'P 1'
#
loop_
_entity.id
_entity.type
_entity.pdbx_description
1 polymer ?
#
loop_
_entity_poly.entity_id
_entity_poly.type
_entity_poly.pdbx_seq_one_letter_code
_entity_poly.pdbx_strand_id
1 'polypeptide(L)'
;FSYAGCFRFGAYLVAQGIMEFQDVLLVFSAIVFGAMAVGQVSSFAPDYAKAKVSAAHVINIIEKIPLIDSYSTEGLKPSTVEGNVAFNDVVFNYPTRPDIPVLRGLSLEVKKGQTLALVGSSGCGKSTVVQLLERFYDPLAGTVLIDGKEIKQLNVQWLRAHMGIVSQEPILFDCSIGENIAYGDNSRVVSQEEIERAAKEANIHPFIEMLPDKYNTRVG
;
A
#
# COMPACT_ATOMS: atom_id res chain seq x y z
N PHE A 1 48.26 -4.26 31.84
CA PHE A 1 49.25 -5.36 31.72
C PHE A 1 49.88 -5.46 30.33
N SER A 2 49.14 -5.42 29.20
CA SER A 2 49.74 -5.54 27.86
C SER A 2 50.70 -4.39 27.50
N TYR A 3 50.38 -3.15 27.87
CA TYR A 3 51.24 -1.98 27.67
C TYR A 3 52.58 -2.14 28.41
N ALA A 4 52.54 -2.51 29.70
CA ALA A 4 53.74 -2.78 30.49
C ALA A 4 54.57 -3.94 29.92
N GLY A 5 53.92 -5.00 29.42
CA GLY A 5 54.58 -6.11 28.75
C GLY A 5 55.27 -5.70 27.44
N CYS A 6 54.58 -4.93 26.60
CA CYS A 6 55.11 -4.43 25.33
C CYS A 6 56.35 -3.55 25.55
N PHE A 7 56.27 -2.57 26.45
CA PHE A 7 57.41 -1.68 26.73
C PHE A 7 58.55 -2.39 27.49
N ARG A 8 58.26 -3.31 28.40
CA ARG A 8 59.31 -4.07 29.11
C ARG A 8 60.08 -5.00 28.17
N PHE A 9 59.37 -5.71 27.29
CA PHE A 9 59.99 -6.59 26.31
C PHE A 9 60.69 -5.79 25.19
N GLY A 10 60.07 -4.70 24.72
CA GLY A 10 60.69 -3.77 23.78
C GLY A 10 62.00 -3.19 24.32
N ALA A 11 62.03 -2.76 25.60
CA ALA A 11 63.25 -2.28 26.24
C ALA A 11 64.35 -3.35 26.34
N TYR A 12 63.98 -4.62 26.55
CA TYR A 12 64.94 -5.73 26.53
C TYR A 12 65.54 -5.97 25.13
N LEU A 13 64.72 -5.93 24.08
CA LEU A 13 65.19 -6.10 22.69
C LEU A 13 66.12 -4.98 22.23
N VAL A 14 65.82 -3.74 22.64
CA VAL A 14 66.68 -2.58 22.37
C VAL A 14 68.01 -2.70 23.11
N ALA A 15 68.00 -3.13 24.38
CA ALA A 15 69.22 -3.33 25.17
C ALA A 15 70.16 -4.43 24.61
N GLN A 16 69.62 -5.39 23.85
CA GLN A 16 70.39 -6.45 23.18
C GLN A 16 70.82 -6.08 21.76
N GLY A 17 70.50 -4.88 21.27
CA GLY A 17 70.82 -4.43 19.90
C GLY A 17 70.04 -5.16 18.80
N ILE A 18 68.94 -5.82 19.13
CA ILE A 18 68.13 -6.62 18.18
C ILE A 18 67.12 -5.73 17.41
N MET A 19 66.74 -4.60 17.99
CA MET A 19 65.73 -3.69 17.44
C MET A 19 66.04 -2.24 17.83
N GLU A 20 65.71 -1.27 16.98
CA GLU A 20 65.84 0.14 17.32
C GLU A 20 64.63 0.63 18.14
N PHE A 21 64.83 1.67 18.95
CA PHE A 21 63.74 2.24 19.74
C PHE A 21 62.58 2.77 18.86
N GLN A 22 62.90 3.27 17.66
CA GLN A 22 61.92 3.72 16.68
C GLN A 22 60.99 2.58 16.24
N ASP A 23 61.53 1.39 16.02
CA ASP A 23 60.74 0.22 15.61
C ASP A 23 59.77 -0.22 16.71
N VAL A 24 60.17 -0.13 17.98
CA VAL A 24 59.29 -0.44 19.13
C VAL A 24 58.09 0.52 19.16
N LEU A 25 58.32 1.82 18.97
CA LEU A 25 57.24 2.81 18.92
C LEU A 25 56.33 2.62 17.70
N LEU A 26 56.91 2.27 16.55
CA LEU A 26 56.16 1.98 15.32
C LEU A 26 55.24 0.77 15.49
N VAL A 27 55.77 -0.35 16.01
CA VAL A 27 54.99 -1.57 16.25
C VAL A 27 53.90 -1.33 17.31
N PHE A 28 54.24 -0.65 18.40
CA PHE A 28 53.29 -0.35 19.47
C PHE A 28 52.12 0.52 18.97
N SER A 29 52.43 1.63 18.29
CA SER A 29 51.39 2.53 17.77
C SER A 29 50.53 1.85 16.70
N ALA A 30 51.14 1.09 15.79
CA ALA A 30 50.40 0.33 14.77
C ALA A 30 49.41 -0.67 15.39
N ILE A 31 49.85 -1.43 16.41
CA ILE A 31 48.99 -2.43 17.07
C ILE A 31 47.88 -1.75 17.88
N VAL A 32 48.20 -0.71 18.65
CA VAL A 32 47.21 -0.02 19.49
C VAL A 32 46.13 0.66 18.64
N PHE A 33 46.52 1.40 17.61
CA PHE A 33 45.55 2.04 16.72
C PHE A 33 44.76 1.02 15.89
N GLY A 34 45.39 -0.07 15.44
CA GLY A 34 44.69 -1.16 14.78
C GLY A 34 43.64 -1.83 15.69
N ALA A 35 44.00 -2.11 16.95
CA ALA A 35 43.08 -2.69 17.92
C ALA A 35 41.90 -1.74 18.25
N MET A 36 42.17 -0.44 18.37
CA MET A 36 41.12 0.57 18.55
C MET A 36 40.18 0.63 17.34
N ALA A 37 40.70 0.59 16.12
CA ALA A 37 39.89 0.58 14.89
C ALA A 37 38.97 -0.65 14.82
N VAL A 38 39.47 -1.85 15.16
CA VAL A 38 38.65 -3.07 15.22
C VAL A 38 37.57 -2.97 16.30
N GLY A 39 37.89 -2.38 17.45
CA GLY A 39 36.89 -2.11 18.49
C GLY A 39 35.76 -1.20 17.99
N GLN A 40 36.09 -0.16 17.23
CA GLN A 40 35.10 0.73 16.59
C GLN A 40 34.29 0.03 15.51
N VAL A 41 34.88 -0.88 14.72
CA VAL A 41 34.10 -1.69 13.75
C VAL A 41 33.15 -2.64 14.48
N SER A 42 33.58 -3.19 15.61
CA SER A 42 32.79 -4.16 16.39
C SER A 42 31.55 -3.53 17.03
N SER A 43 31.59 -2.23 17.36
CA SER A 43 30.40 -1.53 17.87
C SER A 43 29.29 -1.37 16.82
N PHE A 44 29.61 -1.46 15.52
CA PHE A 44 28.60 -1.44 14.43
C PHE A 44 27.94 -2.79 14.15
N ALA A 45 28.45 -3.89 14.73
CA ALA A 45 27.91 -5.22 14.45
C ALA A 45 26.39 -5.37 14.76
N PRO A 46 25.85 -4.83 15.87
CA PRO A 46 24.42 -4.87 16.16
C PRO A 46 23.58 -4.09 15.13
N ASP A 47 24.09 -2.95 14.65
CA ASP A 47 23.40 -2.11 13.67
C ASP A 47 23.34 -2.80 12.31
N TYR A 48 24.42 -3.47 11.90
CA TYR A 48 24.43 -4.29 10.69
C TYR A 48 23.42 -5.43 10.77
N ALA A 49 23.31 -6.10 11.92
CA ALA A 49 22.34 -7.17 12.12
C ALA A 49 20.89 -6.65 12.02
N LYS A 50 20.58 -5.52 12.67
CA LYS A 50 19.28 -4.85 12.55
C LYS A 50 18.99 -4.41 11.12
N ALA A 51 19.97 -3.80 10.44
CA ALA A 51 19.83 -3.34 9.07
C ALA A 51 19.50 -4.51 8.11
N LYS A 52 20.13 -5.67 8.30
CA LYS A 52 19.80 -6.88 7.52
C LYS A 52 18.36 -7.34 7.72
N VAL A 53 17.88 -7.39 8.96
CA VAL A 53 16.50 -7.80 9.25
C VAL A 53 15.50 -6.82 8.63
N SER A 54 15.73 -5.51 8.81
CA SER A 54 14.89 -4.48 8.19
C SER A 54 14.91 -4.55 6.66
N ALA A 55 16.08 -4.74 6.05
CA ALA A 55 16.22 -4.89 4.61
C ALA A 55 15.46 -6.11 4.09
N ALA A 56 15.52 -7.25 4.80
CA ALA A 56 14.77 -8.45 4.43
C ALA A 56 13.25 -8.19 4.43
N HIS A 57 12.73 -7.43 5.40
CA HIS A 57 11.31 -7.04 5.41
C HIS A 57 10.94 -6.13 4.24
N VAL A 58 11.76 -5.13 3.93
CA VAL A 58 11.52 -4.22 2.80
C VAL A 58 11.53 -4.99 1.48
N ILE A 59 12.52 -5.86 1.27
CA ILE A 59 12.62 -6.69 0.06
C ILE A 59 11.38 -7.59 -0.06
N ASN A 60 10.96 -8.25 1.01
CA ASN A 60 9.76 -9.09 1.00
C ASN A 60 8.46 -8.32 0.64
N ILE A 61 8.36 -7.04 1.01
CA ILE A 61 7.20 -6.20 0.64
C ILE A 61 7.25 -5.83 -0.84
N ILE A 62 8.43 -5.47 -1.36
CA ILE A 62 8.62 -5.09 -2.76
C ILE A 62 8.40 -6.27 -3.71
N GLU A 63 8.87 -7.46 -3.35
CA GLU A 63 8.77 -8.67 -4.18
C GLU A 63 7.39 -9.33 -4.13
N LYS A 64 6.49 -8.90 -3.23
CA LYS A 64 5.16 -9.48 -3.09
C LYS A 64 4.25 -9.05 -4.24
N ILE A 65 3.87 -10.02 -5.07
CA ILE A 65 2.92 -9.80 -6.18
C ILE A 65 1.48 -10.12 -5.71
N PRO A 66 0.52 -9.18 -5.81
CA PRO A 66 -0.88 -9.42 -5.48
C PRO A 66 -1.58 -10.24 -6.58
N LEU A 67 -2.60 -11.03 -6.21
CA LEU A 67 -3.43 -11.77 -7.18
C LEU A 67 -4.23 -10.84 -8.09
N ILE A 68 -4.71 -9.73 -7.54
CA ILE A 68 -5.43 -8.68 -8.27
C ILE A 68 -4.48 -7.49 -8.37
N ASP A 69 -3.66 -7.48 -9.42
CA ASP A 69 -2.72 -6.40 -9.67
C ASP A 69 -3.42 -5.17 -10.26
N SER A 70 -3.49 -4.09 -9.49
CA SER A 70 -4.08 -2.83 -9.92
C SER A 70 -3.13 -1.98 -10.77
N TYR A 71 -1.84 -2.32 -10.84
CA TYR A 71 -0.87 -1.66 -11.72
C TYR A 71 -0.76 -2.34 -13.10
N SER A 72 -1.29 -3.56 -13.24
CA SER A 72 -1.31 -4.26 -14.51
C SER A 72 -2.11 -3.49 -15.58
N THR A 73 -1.53 -3.40 -16.77
CA THR A 73 -2.17 -2.81 -17.96
C THR A 73 -2.95 -3.84 -18.78
N GLU A 74 -2.84 -5.12 -18.41
CA GLU A 74 -3.47 -6.26 -19.09
C GLU A 74 -4.98 -6.35 -18.83
N GLY A 75 -5.65 -7.20 -19.61
CA GLY A 75 -7.09 -7.39 -19.55
C GLY A 75 -7.84 -6.57 -20.59
N LEU A 76 -9.09 -6.96 -20.83
CA LEU A 76 -9.95 -6.33 -21.81
C LEU A 76 -10.37 -4.94 -21.35
N LYS A 77 -10.37 -3.98 -22.27
CA LYS A 77 -10.87 -2.61 -22.10
C LYS A 77 -11.92 -2.31 -23.18
N PRO A 78 -13.15 -2.80 -23.02
CA PRO A 78 -14.23 -2.51 -23.96
C PRO A 78 -14.38 -0.99 -24.21
N SER A 79 -14.69 -0.61 -25.45
CA SER A 79 -14.91 0.80 -25.81
C SER A 79 -16.25 1.33 -25.29
N THR A 80 -17.20 0.44 -25.00
CA THR A 80 -18.54 0.79 -24.52
C THR A 80 -18.91 -0.09 -23.34
N VAL A 81 -19.68 0.51 -22.42
CA VAL A 81 -20.27 -0.14 -21.24
C VAL A 81 -21.77 0.18 -21.23
N GLU A 82 -22.61 -0.85 -21.31
CA GLU A 82 -24.06 -0.73 -21.20
C GLU A 82 -24.49 -0.64 -19.73
N GLY A 83 -23.76 -1.32 -18.84
CA GLY A 83 -23.98 -1.27 -17.39
C GLY A 83 -24.90 -2.36 -16.86
N ASN A 84 -24.98 -3.51 -17.53
CA ASN A 84 -25.68 -4.69 -17.01
C ASN A 84 -24.73 -5.50 -16.12
N VAL A 85 -25.22 -5.89 -14.93
CA VAL A 85 -24.44 -6.65 -13.94
C VAL A 85 -25.13 -7.97 -13.67
N ALA A 86 -24.37 -9.06 -13.61
CA ALA A 86 -24.89 -10.36 -13.21
C ALA A 86 -23.93 -11.10 -12.27
N PHE A 87 -24.48 -11.73 -11.24
CA PHE A 87 -23.79 -12.68 -10.39
C PHE A 87 -24.44 -14.04 -10.64
N ASN A 88 -23.63 -15.07 -10.89
CA ASN A 88 -24.10 -16.44 -11.11
C ASN A 88 -23.47 -17.36 -10.08
N ASP A 89 -24.30 -17.85 -9.15
CA ASP A 89 -23.98 -18.84 -8.12
C ASP A 89 -22.71 -18.51 -7.33
N VAL A 90 -22.56 -17.23 -6.94
CA VAL A 90 -21.35 -16.73 -6.30
C VAL A 90 -21.21 -17.24 -4.88
N VAL A 91 -20.10 -17.92 -4.60
CA VAL A 91 -19.69 -18.39 -3.28
C VAL A 91 -18.45 -17.61 -2.83
N PHE A 92 -18.48 -17.06 -1.61
CA PHE A 92 -17.38 -16.23 -1.12
C PHE A 92 -17.27 -16.24 0.40
N ASN A 93 -16.02 -16.32 0.88
CA ASN A 93 -15.61 -16.19 2.28
C ASN A 93 -14.44 -15.21 2.34
N TYR A 94 -14.36 -14.38 3.39
CA TYR A 94 -13.22 -13.48 3.55
C TYR A 94 -11.94 -14.25 3.89
N PRO A 95 -10.79 -13.93 3.27
CA PRO A 95 -9.53 -14.63 3.54
C PRO A 95 -9.07 -14.56 5.01
N THR A 96 -9.49 -13.53 5.75
CA THR A 96 -9.19 -13.37 7.18
C THR A 96 -10.00 -14.31 8.08
N ARG A 97 -11.12 -14.85 7.59
CA ARG A 97 -12.00 -15.81 8.30
C ARG A 97 -12.57 -16.83 7.31
N PRO A 98 -11.72 -17.72 6.76
CA PRO A 98 -12.09 -18.60 5.65
C PRO A 98 -13.18 -19.61 6.01
N ASP A 99 -13.33 -19.95 7.29
CA ASP A 99 -14.32 -20.93 7.77
C ASP A 99 -15.74 -20.36 7.91
N ILE A 100 -15.91 -19.04 7.78
CA ILE A 100 -17.21 -18.39 7.92
C ILE A 100 -17.77 -18.06 6.54
N PRO A 101 -18.78 -18.80 6.06
CA PRO A 101 -19.36 -18.56 4.74
C PRO A 101 -20.22 -17.29 4.73
N VAL A 102 -19.92 -16.38 3.79
CA VAL A 102 -20.65 -15.10 3.62
C VAL A 102 -21.67 -15.22 2.49
N LEU A 103 -21.23 -15.57 1.28
CA LEU A 103 -22.11 -15.82 0.14
C LEU A 103 -22.11 -17.31 -0.19
N ARG A 104 -23.30 -17.89 -0.42
CA ARG A 104 -23.51 -19.34 -0.57
C ARG A 104 -24.26 -19.68 -1.86
N GLY A 105 -23.80 -19.14 -2.99
CA GLY A 105 -24.49 -19.28 -4.27
C GLY A 105 -25.43 -18.11 -4.56
N LEU A 106 -24.91 -16.87 -4.45
CA LEU A 106 -25.68 -15.67 -4.74
C LEU A 106 -25.84 -15.51 -6.25
N SER A 107 -27.09 -15.44 -6.71
CA SER A 107 -27.45 -15.15 -8.10
C SER A 107 -28.35 -13.91 -8.16
N LEU A 108 -27.93 -12.90 -8.92
CA LEU A 108 -28.69 -11.67 -9.14
C LEU A 108 -28.36 -11.06 -10.51
N GLU A 109 -29.29 -10.30 -11.07
CA GLU A 109 -29.11 -9.57 -12.32
C GLU A 109 -29.68 -8.16 -12.17
N VAL A 110 -28.95 -7.17 -12.66
CA VAL A 110 -29.36 -5.76 -12.70
C VAL A 110 -29.15 -5.26 -14.12
N LYS A 111 -30.23 -4.80 -14.75
CA LYS A 111 -30.16 -4.24 -16.10
C LYS A 111 -29.86 -2.74 -16.05
N LYS A 112 -29.31 -2.22 -17.14
CA LYS A 112 -29.08 -0.78 -17.33
C LYS A 112 -30.29 0.05 -16.91
N GLY A 113 -30.05 1.07 -16.09
CA GLY A 113 -31.08 2.00 -15.63
C GLY A 113 -31.99 1.47 -14.51
N GLN A 114 -31.80 0.23 -14.06
CA GLN A 114 -32.52 -0.31 -12.91
C GLN A 114 -31.77 -0.04 -11.60
N THR A 115 -32.54 0.10 -10.52
CA THR A 115 -32.01 0.18 -9.16
C THR A 115 -32.26 -1.14 -8.45
N LEU A 116 -31.20 -1.76 -7.94
CA LEU A 116 -31.29 -2.94 -7.08
C LEU A 116 -31.20 -2.51 -5.61
N ALA A 117 -32.20 -2.90 -4.82
CA ALA A 117 -32.18 -2.75 -3.37
C ALA A 117 -31.76 -4.07 -2.70
N LEU A 118 -30.65 -4.06 -1.98
CA LEU A 118 -30.20 -5.21 -1.18
C LEU A 118 -30.67 -5.05 0.27
N VAL A 119 -31.57 -5.92 0.72
CA VAL A 119 -32.12 -5.93 2.08
C VAL A 119 -31.72 -7.19 2.84
N GLY A 120 -31.52 -7.06 4.15
CA GLY A 120 -31.18 -8.18 5.02
C GLY A 120 -30.52 -7.75 6.32
N SER A 121 -30.36 -8.68 7.25
CA SER A 121 -29.77 -8.43 8.57
C SER A 121 -28.33 -7.90 8.48
N SER A 122 -27.83 -7.33 9.58
CA SER A 122 -26.40 -6.98 9.65
C SER A 122 -25.54 -8.24 9.39
N GLY A 123 -24.46 -8.08 8.63
CA GLY A 123 -23.54 -9.17 8.30
C GLY A 123 -24.01 -10.17 7.22
N CYS A 124 -25.15 -9.96 6.57
CA CYS A 124 -25.67 -10.90 5.54
C CYS A 124 -24.99 -10.80 4.16
N GLY A 125 -23.88 -10.06 4.03
CA GLY A 125 -23.12 -9.96 2.78
C GLY A 125 -23.49 -8.82 1.81
N LYS A 126 -24.32 -7.85 2.21
CA LYS A 126 -24.71 -6.70 1.35
C LYS A 126 -23.49 -5.93 0.82
N SER A 127 -22.61 -5.49 1.72
CA SER A 127 -21.39 -4.77 1.34
C SER A 127 -20.40 -5.66 0.58
N THR A 128 -20.46 -6.98 0.80
CA THR A 128 -19.63 -7.95 0.08
C THR A 128 -19.96 -7.97 -1.41
N VAL A 129 -21.23 -7.80 -1.80
CA VAL A 129 -21.62 -7.68 -3.22
C VAL A 129 -20.90 -6.51 -3.89
N VAL A 130 -20.88 -5.34 -3.23
CA VAL A 130 -20.19 -4.14 -3.72
C VAL A 130 -18.68 -4.40 -3.84
N GLN A 131 -18.06 -5.02 -2.83
CA GLN A 131 -16.63 -5.31 -2.83
C GLN A 131 -16.20 -6.33 -3.90
N LEU A 132 -17.08 -7.28 -4.26
CA LEU A 132 -16.85 -8.21 -5.36
C LEU A 132 -17.02 -7.54 -6.71
N LEU A 133 -17.97 -6.61 -6.84
CA LEU A 133 -18.17 -5.84 -8.07
C LEU A 133 -16.98 -4.90 -8.35
N GLU A 134 -16.48 -4.23 -7.30
CA GLU A 134 -15.22 -3.45 -7.32
C GLU A 134 -13.95 -4.31 -7.45
N ARG A 135 -14.12 -5.64 -7.48
CA ARG A 135 -13.05 -6.63 -7.60
C ARG A 135 -11.94 -6.39 -6.56
N PHE A 136 -12.30 -6.12 -5.31
CA PHE A 136 -11.36 -6.18 -4.19
C PHE A 136 -11.03 -7.62 -3.80
N TYR A 137 -11.94 -8.53 -4.12
CA TYR A 137 -11.77 -9.97 -3.94
C TYR A 137 -12.30 -10.69 -5.17
N ASP A 138 -11.74 -11.87 -5.43
CA ASP A 138 -12.33 -12.83 -6.35
C ASP A 138 -13.24 -13.80 -5.59
N PRO A 139 -14.37 -14.22 -6.16
CA PRO A 139 -15.20 -15.26 -5.57
C PRO A 139 -14.48 -16.61 -5.58
N LEU A 140 -14.82 -17.47 -4.60
CA LEU A 140 -14.30 -18.84 -4.49
C LEU A 140 -14.90 -19.75 -5.58
N ALA A 141 -16.18 -19.57 -5.88
CA ALA A 141 -16.90 -20.22 -6.96
C ALA A 141 -17.98 -19.29 -7.53
N GLY A 142 -18.47 -19.61 -8.72
CA GLY A 142 -19.39 -18.75 -9.47
C GLY A 142 -18.68 -17.61 -10.20
N THR A 143 -19.45 -16.77 -10.88
CA THR A 143 -18.93 -15.71 -11.75
C THR A 143 -19.64 -14.38 -11.52
N VAL A 144 -18.88 -13.29 -11.58
CA VAL A 144 -19.40 -11.92 -11.63
C VAL A 144 -19.14 -11.36 -13.02
N LEU A 145 -20.19 -10.85 -13.65
CA LEU A 145 -20.21 -10.41 -15.04
C LEU A 145 -20.64 -8.94 -15.13
N ILE A 146 -20.01 -8.21 -16.06
CA ILE A 146 -20.48 -6.90 -16.54
C ILE A 146 -20.64 -7.00 -18.06
N ASP A 147 -21.84 -6.67 -18.54
CA ASP A 147 -22.22 -6.76 -19.95
C ASP A 147 -21.89 -8.12 -20.57
N GLY A 148 -22.14 -9.19 -19.80
CA GLY A 148 -21.89 -10.59 -20.18
C GLY A 148 -20.42 -11.01 -20.16
N LYS A 149 -19.48 -10.12 -19.81
CA LYS A 149 -18.05 -10.42 -19.68
C LYS A 149 -17.67 -10.60 -18.22
N GLU A 150 -16.90 -11.64 -17.94
CA GLU A 150 -16.41 -11.88 -16.58
C GLU A 150 -15.43 -10.78 -16.15
N ILE A 151 -15.67 -10.21 -14.96
CA ILE A 151 -14.83 -9.12 -14.43
C ILE A 151 -13.37 -9.52 -14.27
N LYS A 152 -13.07 -10.81 -14.15
CA LYS A 152 -11.71 -11.35 -14.07
C LYS A 152 -10.88 -11.08 -15.32
N GLN A 153 -11.54 -11.03 -16.48
CA GLN A 153 -10.92 -10.82 -17.79
C GLN A 153 -10.77 -9.33 -18.13
N LEU A 154 -11.46 -8.46 -17.40
CA LEU A 154 -11.39 -7.01 -17.59
C LEU A 154 -10.15 -6.43 -16.89
N ASN A 155 -9.62 -5.34 -17.44
CA ASN A 155 -8.58 -4.58 -16.75
C ASN A 155 -9.16 -3.94 -15.48
N VAL A 156 -8.45 -4.08 -14.34
CA VAL A 156 -8.95 -3.68 -13.02
C VAL A 156 -9.16 -2.16 -12.90
N GLN A 157 -8.23 -1.36 -13.43
CA GLN A 157 -8.35 0.10 -13.41
C GLN A 157 -9.52 0.57 -14.28
N TRP A 158 -9.63 0.00 -15.48
CA TRP A 158 -10.75 0.28 -16.38
C TRP A 158 -12.09 -0.09 -15.74
N LEU A 159 -12.17 -1.24 -15.06
CA LEU A 159 -13.38 -1.70 -14.37
C LEU A 159 -13.85 -0.69 -13.32
N ARG A 160 -12.95 -0.29 -12.41
CA ARG A 160 -13.26 0.62 -11.30
C ARG A 160 -13.53 2.05 -11.77
N ALA A 161 -12.92 2.48 -12.87
CA ALA A 161 -13.18 3.80 -13.47
C ALA A 161 -14.62 3.98 -13.99
N HIS A 162 -15.36 2.88 -14.20
CA HIS A 162 -16.77 2.92 -14.60
C HIS A 162 -17.73 2.77 -13.40
N MET A 163 -17.22 2.77 -12.17
CA MET A 163 -18.00 2.61 -10.94
C MET A 163 -17.92 3.86 -10.07
N GLY A 164 -19.04 4.20 -9.44
CA GLY A 164 -19.11 5.19 -8.37
C GLY A 164 -19.42 4.49 -7.06
N ILE A 165 -18.52 4.61 -6.08
CA ILE A 165 -18.69 4.03 -4.75
C ILE A 165 -18.95 5.12 -3.71
N VAL A 166 -19.94 4.88 -2.84
CA VAL A 166 -20.20 5.70 -1.65
C VAL A 166 -20.16 4.77 -0.44
N SER A 167 -19.15 4.96 0.41
CA SER A 167 -18.96 4.16 1.63
C SER A 167 -19.95 4.57 2.72
N GLN A 168 -20.27 3.64 3.62
CA GLN A 168 -21.16 3.91 4.77
C GLN A 168 -20.64 5.06 5.65
N GLU A 169 -19.32 5.10 5.86
CA GLU A 169 -18.61 6.20 6.50
C GLU A 169 -17.63 6.78 5.46
N PRO A 170 -17.98 7.89 4.78
CA PRO A 170 -17.10 8.49 3.80
C PRO A 170 -15.89 9.12 4.49
N ILE A 171 -14.72 8.96 3.88
CA ILE A 171 -13.44 9.50 4.36
C ILE A 171 -13.01 10.59 3.38
N LEU A 172 -12.51 11.70 3.90
CA LEU A 172 -11.91 12.79 3.13
C LEU A 172 -10.39 12.83 3.39
N PHE A 173 -9.64 13.30 2.42
CA PHE A 173 -8.21 13.60 2.57
C PHE A 173 -8.02 15.02 3.09
N ASP A 174 -6.93 15.24 3.85
CA ASP A 174 -6.49 16.55 4.36
C ASP A 174 -6.04 17.52 3.24
N CYS A 175 -7.03 17.93 2.45
CA CYS A 175 -6.93 18.70 1.22
C CYS A 175 -8.13 19.66 1.15
N SER A 176 -8.19 20.49 0.11
CA SER A 176 -9.35 21.34 -0.12
C SER A 176 -10.61 20.51 -0.45
N ILE A 177 -11.79 21.09 -0.25
CA ILE A 177 -13.07 20.51 -0.70
C ILE A 177 -13.03 20.28 -2.21
N GLY A 178 -12.51 21.22 -2.99
CA GLY A 178 -12.36 21.10 -4.44
C GLY A 178 -11.51 19.89 -4.85
N GLU A 179 -10.36 19.69 -4.19
CA GLU A 179 -9.48 18.54 -4.45
C GLU A 179 -10.13 17.20 -4.08
N ASN A 180 -10.85 17.14 -2.95
CA ASN A 180 -11.59 15.94 -2.56
C ASN A 180 -12.71 15.58 -3.58
N ILE A 181 -13.39 16.58 -4.15
CA ILE A 181 -14.39 16.35 -5.21
C ILE A 181 -13.70 15.90 -6.51
N ALA A 182 -12.62 16.57 -6.90
CA ALA A 182 -11.85 16.27 -8.11
C ALA A 182 -11.23 14.86 -8.07
N TYR A 183 -10.93 14.33 -6.88
CA TYR A 183 -10.39 12.99 -6.69
C TYR A 183 -11.30 11.86 -7.23
N GLY A 184 -12.57 12.15 -7.51
CA GLY A 184 -13.49 11.22 -8.18
C GLY A 184 -13.06 10.84 -9.60
N ASP A 185 -12.26 11.65 -10.29
CA ASP A 185 -11.70 11.35 -11.62
C ASP A 185 -10.21 11.72 -11.69
N ASN A 186 -9.36 10.70 -11.55
CA ASN A 186 -7.90 10.86 -11.54
C ASN A 186 -7.26 10.78 -12.94
N SER A 187 -8.05 10.60 -14.00
CA SER A 187 -7.53 10.43 -15.37
C SER A 187 -7.21 11.75 -16.07
N ARG A 188 -7.74 12.86 -15.55
CA ARG A 188 -7.65 14.20 -16.14
C ARG A 188 -7.68 15.26 -15.05
N VAL A 189 -7.34 16.49 -15.42
CA VAL A 189 -7.60 17.65 -14.56
C VAL A 189 -9.08 18.01 -14.68
N VAL A 190 -9.79 17.99 -13.55
CA VAL A 190 -11.22 18.34 -13.48
C VAL A 190 -11.35 19.87 -13.42
N SER A 191 -12.26 20.45 -14.22
CA SER A 191 -12.45 21.90 -14.23
C SER A 191 -13.29 22.36 -13.03
N GLN A 192 -13.12 23.63 -12.65
CA GLN A 192 -13.87 24.20 -11.53
C GLN A 192 -15.39 24.16 -11.78
N GLU A 193 -15.83 24.35 -13.02
CA GLU A 193 -17.26 24.30 -13.37
C GLU A 193 -17.84 22.89 -13.16
N GLU A 194 -17.06 21.84 -13.40
CA GLU A 194 -17.49 20.46 -13.16
C GLU A 194 -17.54 20.13 -11.67
N ILE A 195 -16.57 20.62 -10.89
CA ILE A 195 -16.57 20.51 -9.42
C ILE A 195 -17.82 21.18 -8.84
N GLU A 196 -18.14 22.39 -9.29
CA GLU A 196 -19.34 23.11 -8.87
C GLU A 196 -20.63 22.39 -9.29
N ARG A 197 -20.67 21.85 -10.51
CA ARG A 197 -21.81 21.05 -10.98
C ARG A 197 -22.04 19.83 -10.09
N ALA A 198 -20.98 19.06 -9.80
CA ALA A 198 -21.08 17.89 -8.93
C ALA A 198 -21.53 18.27 -7.50
N ALA A 199 -21.01 19.38 -6.95
CA ALA A 199 -21.43 19.89 -5.64
C ALA A 199 -22.89 20.36 -5.61
N LYS A 200 -23.41 20.90 -6.72
CA LYS A 200 -24.83 21.27 -6.86
C LYS A 200 -25.72 20.02 -6.94
N GLU A 201 -25.33 19.02 -7.71
CA GLU A 201 -26.04 17.73 -7.81
C GLU A 201 -26.05 16.98 -6.46
N ALA A 202 -24.99 17.10 -5.67
CA ALA A 202 -24.89 16.55 -4.32
C ALA A 202 -25.56 17.43 -3.23
N ASN A 203 -26.19 18.55 -3.60
CA ASN A 203 -26.84 19.51 -2.68
C ASN A 203 -25.92 20.14 -1.61
N ILE A 204 -24.61 20.24 -1.86
CA ILE A 204 -23.63 20.80 -0.90
C ILE A 204 -23.10 22.17 -1.30
N HIS A 205 -23.28 22.60 -2.56
CA HIS A 205 -22.80 23.89 -3.05
C HIS A 205 -23.24 25.11 -2.20
N PRO A 206 -24.50 25.24 -1.73
CA PRO A 206 -24.89 26.38 -0.89
C PRO A 206 -24.12 26.45 0.43
N PHE A 207 -23.76 25.31 1.01
CA PHE A 207 -22.96 25.25 2.22
C PHE A 207 -21.51 25.68 1.94
N ILE A 208 -20.92 25.20 0.85
CA ILE A 208 -19.55 25.56 0.46
C ILE A 208 -19.44 27.06 0.22
N GLU A 209 -20.42 27.69 -0.45
CA GLU A 209 -20.44 29.14 -0.69
C GLU A 209 -20.52 29.99 0.59
N MET A 210 -20.99 29.43 1.71
CA MET A 210 -21.01 30.11 3.02
C MET A 210 -19.65 30.08 3.73
N LEU A 211 -18.73 29.20 3.32
CA LEU A 211 -17.40 29.11 3.92
C LEU A 211 -16.50 30.26 3.44
N PRO A 212 -15.61 30.80 4.29
CA PRO A 212 -14.73 31.92 3.91
C PRO A 212 -13.88 31.63 2.66
N ASP A 213 -13.33 30.42 2.57
CA ASP A 213 -12.46 30.00 1.47
C ASP A 213 -13.18 29.16 0.40
N LYS A 214 -14.50 28.98 0.54
CA LYS A 214 -15.35 28.21 -0.38
C LYS A 214 -14.75 26.83 -0.71
N TYR A 215 -14.52 26.53 -1.99
CA TYR A 215 -13.92 25.27 -2.45
C TYR A 215 -12.48 25.07 -2.01
N ASN A 216 -11.76 26.14 -1.64
CA ASN A 216 -10.39 26.06 -1.13
C ASN A 216 -10.35 25.78 0.38
N THR A 217 -11.51 25.71 1.06
CA THR A 217 -11.55 25.32 2.47
C THR A 217 -10.96 23.92 2.63
N ARG A 218 -9.99 23.81 3.53
CA ARG A 218 -9.31 22.54 3.85
C ARG A 218 -10.18 21.71 4.79
N VAL A 219 -10.28 20.41 4.50
CA VAL A 219 -11.06 19.42 5.24
C VAL A 219 -10.21 18.18 5.46
N GLY A 220 -10.42 17.44 6.55
CA GLY A 220 -9.62 16.27 6.92
C GLY A 220 -9.39 16.20 8.43
#